data_AF-A0A074LMH8-F1
#
_entry.id   AF-A0A074LMH8-F1
#
_cell.length_a   1.000
_cell.length_b   1.000
_cell.length_c   1.000
_cell.angle_alpha   90.00
_cell.angle_beta   90.00
_cell.angle_gamma   90.00
#
_symmetry.space_group_name_H-M   'P 1'
#
loop_
_entity.id
_entity.type
_entity.pdbx_description
1 polymer ?
#
loop_
_entity_poly.entity_id
_entity_poly.type
_entity_poly.pdbx_seq_one_letter_code
_entity_poly.pdbx_strand_id
1 'polypeptide(L)'
;MKKRLWMLMTGSLAVLILAGGYCFFNGTPWGKYAFSKDVDHYLNDRYVMQQDSYTQTVLYSFKEGEYFSKIRLPNGSMFVVSPNYQHELDDTYYRLPVQ
;
A
#
# COMPACT_ATOMS: atom_id res chain seq x y z
N MET A 1 43.92 9.93 -1.03
CA MET A 1 43.17 8.65 -0.93
C MET A 1 42.10 8.64 0.17
N LYS A 2 42.35 9.13 1.40
CA LYS A 2 41.38 9.12 2.52
C LYS A 2 39.99 9.76 2.23
N LYS A 3 39.92 10.85 1.47
CA LYS A 3 38.66 11.57 1.17
C LYS A 3 37.68 10.76 0.29
N ARG A 4 38.20 9.93 -0.63
CA ARG A 4 37.38 9.06 -1.50
C ARG A 4 36.78 7.90 -0.72
N LEU A 5 37.54 7.33 0.23
CA LEU A 5 37.06 6.24 1.08
C LEU A 5 35.94 6.70 2.03
N TRP A 6 36.08 7.92 2.59
CA TRP A 6 35.04 8.54 3.42
C TRP A 6 33.74 8.79 2.65
N MET A 7 33.81 9.32 1.43
CA MET A 7 32.62 9.52 0.59
C MET A 7 31.92 8.19 0.24
N LEU A 8 32.67 7.12 -0.01
CA LEU A 8 32.10 5.80 -0.27
C LEU A 8 31.41 5.22 0.96
N MET A 9 31.98 5.38 2.16
CA MET A 9 31.36 4.91 3.41
C MET A 9 30.09 5.70 3.78
N THR A 10 30.09 7.02 3.61
CA THR A 10 28.88 7.82 3.88
C THR A 10 27.79 7.56 2.86
N GLY A 11 28.15 7.32 1.59
CA GLY A 11 27.20 6.96 0.54
C GLY A 11 26.56 5.59 0.78
N SER A 12 27.36 4.57 1.13
CA SER A 12 26.82 3.24 1.43
C SER A 12 25.95 3.22 2.69
N LEU A 13 26.29 4.00 3.71
CA LEU A 13 25.46 4.16 4.91
C LEU A 13 24.11 4.81 4.58
N ALA A 14 24.08 5.84 3.73
CA ALA A 14 22.84 6.48 3.29
C ALA A 14 21.93 5.51 2.52
N VAL A 15 22.50 4.69 1.63
CA VAL A 15 21.74 3.64 0.90
C VAL A 15 21.17 2.60 1.86
N LEU A 16 21.94 2.17 2.87
CA LEU A 16 21.45 1.23 3.88
C LEU A 16 20.33 1.81 4.74
N ILE A 17 20.38 3.08 5.09
CA ILE A 17 19.32 3.76 5.85
C ILE A 17 18.04 3.87 5.00
N LEU A 18 18.16 4.22 3.72
CA LEU A 18 17.02 4.32 2.80
C LEU A 18 16.41 2.94 2.51
N ALA A 19 17.24 1.94 2.23
CA ALA A 19 16.78 0.57 2.00
C ALA A 19 16.17 -0.05 3.26
N GLY A 20 16.78 0.20 4.42
CA GLY A 20 16.23 -0.19 5.71
C GLY A 20 14.88 0.46 5.96
N GLY A 21 14.77 1.78 5.77
CA GLY A 21 13.52 2.52 5.88
C GLY A 21 12.42 1.95 4.99
N TYR A 22 12.73 1.66 3.73
CA TYR A 22 11.78 1.04 2.78
C TYR A 22 11.28 -0.32 3.28
N CYS A 23 12.17 -1.19 3.75
CA CYS A 23 11.79 -2.48 4.36
C CYS A 23 11.02 -2.32 5.68
N PHE A 24 11.25 -1.24 6.44
CA PHE A 24 10.50 -0.94 7.68
C PHE A 24 9.10 -0.38 7.43
N PHE A 25 8.80 0.16 6.25
CA PHE A 25 7.45 0.63 5.95
C PHE A 25 6.53 -0.51 5.50
N ASN A 26 7.03 -1.51 4.78
CA ASN A 26 6.24 -2.67 4.37
C ASN A 26 6.07 -3.69 5.52
N GLY A 27 4.85 -4.16 5.74
CA GLY A 27 4.51 -5.11 6.81
C GLY A 27 4.40 -4.53 8.24
N THR A 28 4.58 -3.22 8.44
CA THR A 28 4.45 -2.56 9.75
C THR A 28 3.10 -1.85 9.95
N PRO A 29 2.76 -1.44 11.19
CA PRO A 29 1.55 -0.66 11.44
C PRO A 29 1.49 0.67 10.70
N TRP A 30 2.66 1.30 10.46
CA TRP A 30 2.75 2.59 9.79
C TRP A 30 2.43 2.50 8.30
N GLY A 31 3.01 1.53 7.58
CA GLY A 31 2.66 1.28 6.18
C GLY A 31 1.21 0.86 6.04
N LYS A 32 0.67 0.08 6.98
CA LYS A 32 -0.75 -0.28 7.01
C LYS A 32 -1.65 0.97 7.09
N TYR A 33 -1.30 1.94 7.94
CA TYR A 33 -2.07 3.18 8.07
C TYR A 33 -1.97 4.06 6.82
N ALA A 34 -0.76 4.23 6.27
CA ALA A 34 -0.54 5.00 5.05
C ALA A 34 -1.34 4.40 3.87
N PHE A 35 -1.21 3.09 3.66
CA PHE A 35 -1.99 2.38 2.64
C PHE A 35 -3.50 2.48 2.87
N SER A 36 -3.93 2.49 4.14
CA SER A 36 -5.35 2.70 4.45
C SER A 36 -5.86 4.03 3.90
N LYS A 37 -5.07 5.09 4.09
CA LYS A 37 -5.38 6.43 3.59
C LYS A 37 -5.33 6.53 2.07
N ASP A 38 -4.36 5.88 1.45
CA ASP A 38 -4.28 5.85 -0.02
C ASP A 38 -5.51 5.18 -0.63
N VAL A 39 -6.00 4.11 0.00
CA VAL A 39 -7.25 3.45 -0.40
C VAL A 39 -8.47 4.34 -0.17
N ASP A 40 -8.54 5.06 0.96
CA ASP A 40 -9.63 6.02 1.21
C ASP A 40 -9.68 7.09 0.11
N HIS A 41 -8.52 7.66 -0.25
CA HIS A 41 -8.41 8.62 -1.34
C HIS A 41 -8.82 8.02 -2.68
N TYR A 42 -8.33 6.82 -3.00
CA TYR A 42 -8.69 6.12 -4.23
C TYR A 42 -10.20 5.89 -4.36
N LEU A 43 -10.86 5.43 -3.29
CA LEU A 43 -12.30 5.15 -3.29
C LEU A 43 -13.12 6.44 -3.40
N ASN A 44 -12.70 7.50 -2.71
CA ASN A 44 -13.34 8.80 -2.83
C ASN A 44 -13.20 9.37 -4.24
N ASP A 45 -12.01 9.30 -4.83
CA ASP A 45 -11.75 9.89 -6.15
C ASP A 45 -12.44 9.10 -7.28
N ARG A 46 -12.48 7.77 -7.16
CA ARG A 46 -13.03 6.91 -8.22
C ARG A 46 -14.54 6.68 -8.09
N TYR A 47 -15.06 6.59 -6.88
CA TYR A 47 -16.45 6.19 -6.61
C TYR A 47 -17.23 7.21 -5.77
N VAL A 48 -16.61 8.31 -5.33
CA VAL A 48 -17.23 9.30 -4.41
C VAL A 48 -17.71 8.64 -3.12
N MET A 49 -17.02 7.57 -2.69
CA MET A 49 -17.33 6.88 -1.46
C MET A 49 -16.76 7.65 -0.26
N GLN A 50 -17.64 8.02 0.67
CA GLN A 50 -17.23 8.62 1.94
C GLN A 50 -16.73 7.54 2.91
N GLN A 51 -15.83 7.90 3.81
CA GLN A 51 -15.15 6.96 4.70
C GLN A 51 -16.10 6.11 5.57
N ASP A 52 -17.29 6.64 5.90
CA ASP A 52 -18.31 5.95 6.69
C ASP A 52 -19.25 5.05 5.86
N SER A 53 -19.12 5.08 4.52
CA SER A 53 -19.96 4.30 3.60
C SER A 53 -19.45 2.87 3.36
N TYR A 54 -18.34 2.48 3.97
CA TYR A 54 -17.77 1.13 3.85
C TYR A 54 -16.96 0.75 5.09
N THR A 55 -16.71 -0.54 5.25
CA THR A 55 -15.72 -1.05 6.20
C THR A 55 -14.47 -1.48 5.45
N GLN A 56 -13.32 -1.00 5.90
CA GLN A 56 -12.01 -1.31 5.34
C GLN A 56 -11.24 -2.30 6.22
N THR A 57 -10.57 -3.28 5.62
CA THR A 57 -9.63 -4.14 6.32
C THR A 57 -8.33 -4.26 5.52
N VAL A 58 -7.29 -3.58 5.99
CA VAL A 58 -5.95 -3.63 5.39
C VAL A 58 -5.15 -4.80 5.93
N LEU A 59 -4.58 -5.58 5.01
CA LEU A 59 -3.79 -6.78 5.24
C LEU A 59 -2.49 -6.69 4.46
N TYR A 60 -1.44 -7.36 4.95
CA TYR A 60 -0.17 -7.47 4.27
C TYR A 60 0.00 -8.86 3.68
N SER A 61 0.31 -8.94 2.39
CA SER A 61 0.65 -10.18 1.70
C SER A 61 2.15 -10.39 1.75
N PHE A 62 2.63 -11.32 2.58
CA PHE A 62 4.05 -11.68 2.61
C PHE A 62 4.55 -12.29 1.29
N LYS A 63 3.65 -12.89 0.51
CA LYS A 63 3.97 -13.50 -0.78
C LYS A 63 4.29 -12.45 -1.85
N GLU A 64 3.48 -11.40 -1.90
CA GLU A 64 3.64 -10.31 -2.88
C GLU A 64 4.49 -9.17 -2.31
N GLY A 65 4.71 -9.11 -0.99
CA GLY A 65 5.45 -8.03 -0.34
C GLY A 65 4.67 -6.72 -0.22
N GLU A 66 3.34 -6.78 -0.38
CA GLU A 66 2.50 -5.60 -0.54
C GLU A 66 1.26 -5.62 0.36
N TYR A 67 0.73 -4.44 0.66
CA TYR A 67 -0.57 -4.30 1.30
C TYR A 67 -1.71 -4.44 0.30
N PHE A 68 -2.83 -4.94 0.78
CA PHE A 68 -4.10 -4.92 0.08
C PHE A 68 -5.22 -4.65 1.07
N SER A 69 -6.33 -4.13 0.57
CA SER A 69 -7.48 -3.76 1.37
C SER A 69 -8.71 -4.54 0.92
N LYS A 70 -9.40 -5.17 1.87
CA LYS A 70 -10.75 -5.70 1.64
C LYS A 70 -11.76 -4.64 2.03
N ILE A 71 -12.63 -4.29 1.08
CA ILE A 71 -13.71 -3.32 1.27
C ILE A 71 -15.02 -4.07 1.37
N ARG A 72 -15.80 -3.78 2.40
CA ARG A 72 -17.17 -4.27 2.59
C ARG A 72 -18.12 -3.09 2.53
N LEU A 73 -19.07 -3.16 1.61
CA LEU A 73 -20.14 -2.18 1.47
C LEU A 73 -21.33 -2.50 2.39
N PRO A 74 -22.23 -1.54 2.65
CA PRO A 74 -23.37 -1.73 3.55
C PRO A 74 -24.38 -2.76 3.02
N ASN A 75 -24.44 -2.92 1.70
CA ASN A 75 -25.25 -3.94 1.04
C ASN A 75 -24.66 -5.37 1.15
N GLY A 76 -23.52 -5.53 1.83
CA GLY A 76 -22.84 -6.81 2.00
C GLY A 76 -21.87 -7.19 0.88
N SER A 77 -21.84 -6.44 -0.24
CA SER A 77 -20.86 -6.66 -1.31
C SER A 77 -19.44 -6.45 -0.80
N MET A 78 -18.50 -7.25 -1.33
CA MET A 78 -17.09 -7.15 -0.99
C MET A 78 -16.23 -7.11 -2.24
N PHE A 79 -15.17 -6.31 -2.18
CA PHE A 79 -14.15 -6.23 -3.22
C PHE A 79 -12.78 -5.97 -2.62
N VAL A 80 -11.74 -6.16 -3.41
CA VAL A 80 -10.35 -5.95 -3.00
C VAL A 80 -9.79 -4.75 -3.75
N VAL A 81 -9.03 -3.93 -3.04
CA VAL A 81 -8.16 -2.88 -3.60
C VAL A 81 -6.71 -3.29 -3.34
N SER A 82 -5.89 -3.33 -4.38
CA SER A 82 -4.47 -3.69 -4.29
C SER A 82 -3.65 -2.95 -5.35
N PRO A 83 -2.34 -2.79 -5.16
CA PRO A 83 -1.46 -2.30 -6.22
C PRO A 83 -1.48 -3.24 -7.43
N ASN A 84 -1.38 -2.68 -8.63
CA ASN A 84 -1.10 -3.41 -9.86
C ASN A 84 0.42 -3.47 -10.12
N TYR A 85 0.84 -4.09 -11.23
CA TYR A 85 2.26 -4.18 -11.58
C TYR A 85 2.94 -2.81 -11.82
N GLN A 86 2.16 -1.77 -12.11
CA GLN A 86 2.62 -0.38 -12.22
C GLN A 86 2.64 0.36 -10.86
N HIS A 87 2.33 -0.33 -9.76
CA HIS A 87 2.19 0.23 -8.41
C HIS A 87 1.05 1.26 -8.26
N GLU A 88 0.09 1.26 -9.19
CA GLU A 88 -1.14 2.04 -9.07
C GLU A 88 -2.21 1.21 -8.36
N LEU A 89 -3.07 1.84 -7.56
CA LEU A 89 -4.19 1.15 -6.92
C LEU A 89 -5.22 0.75 -7.97
N ASP A 90 -5.62 -0.52 -7.91
CA ASP A 90 -6.65 -1.13 -8.75
C ASP A 90 -7.61 -1.93 -7.86
N ASP A 91 -8.81 -2.19 -8.37
CA ASP A 91 -9.85 -2.86 -7.60
C ASP A 91 -10.60 -3.94 -8.39
N THR A 92 -11.26 -4.82 -7.64
CA THR A 92 -12.05 -5.91 -8.19
C THR A 92 -13.55 -5.62 -8.23
N TYR A 93 -14.00 -4.38 -8.00
CA TYR A 93 -15.42 -4.06 -7.79
C TYR A 93 -16.28 -4.43 -9.01
N TYR A 94 -15.83 -4.07 -10.21
CA TYR A 94 -16.49 -4.45 -11.47
C TYR A 94 -15.98 -5.77 -12.08
N ARG A 95 -15.06 -6.47 -11.41
CA ARG A 95 -14.53 -7.77 -11.85
C ARG A 95 -15.30 -8.96 -11.29
N LEU A 96 -16.33 -8.72 -10.47
CA LEU A 96 -17.22 -9.77 -10.01
C LEU A 96 -17.89 -10.41 -11.24
N PRO A 97 -17.88 -11.75 -11.38
CA PRO A 97 -18.74 -12.39 -12.34
C PRO A 97 -20.18 -12.07 -11.94
N VAL A 98 -20.97 -11.60 -12.90
CA VAL A 98 -22.43 -11.59 -12.79
C VAL A 98 -22.83 -13.03 -12.46
N GLN A 99 -23.28 -13.29 -11.23
CA GLN A 99 -23.86 -14.57 -10.86
C GLN A 99 -25.28 -14.67 -11.42
#